data_AF-A0A955Z023-F1
#
_entry.id   AF-A0A955Z023-F1
#
_cell.length_a   1.000
_cell.length_b   1.000
_cell.length_c   1.000
_cell.angle_alpha   90.00
_cell.angle_beta   90.00
_cell.angle_gamma   90.00
#
_symmetry.space_group_name_H-M   'P 1'
#
loop_
_entity.id
_entity.type
_entity.pdbx_description
1 polymer ?
#
loop_
_entity_poly.entity_id
_entity_poly.type
_entity_poly.pdbx_seq_one_letter_code
_entity_poly.pdbx_strand_id
1 'polypeptide(L)'
;MSGRGVRTDGSAAERVRWPQAVAVAAAAIAGVSTLFPACGGEERGGGSSTSSSGASGTSGAPTGTVGPTPPPVTLPTVTEIVDEADTPCTPMSGARSVVYTQAPSGTPVEQLSVVGARRLAQLADSTGFVLFDASGQAAMASAAEPFPSRNVAASTGSDVLALGVNSQAVWALRYDLQGAPVGSPFHVGAGEAEGLVATGGGGLAFAAWSLGRGGVVAASIGPTGAISSQRVTFEDGVGMSARAALGEGDTVGLFWSAGSETEGRTFFRRLRTSGPSPDNPRLIRIEGSGRRETRGVARTARGWVGLVDIGSVPHLLAMDDAGKPLGPIRRLRGPARSFGLAVSGDVVAVLAYRTEVHPNDADGGPPEVEPSEIEVRLFDPGGAPKPNGWLCIEKPATSVFVGGALLGEPDGFTAVYGGIVGATKLTRFDQLGAGVP
;
A
#
# COMPACT_ATOMS: atom_id res chain seq x y z
N MET A 1 48.60 45.39 -20.18
CA MET A 1 48.42 44.87 -18.80
C MET A 1 47.66 45.92 -18.02
N SER A 2 46.33 45.81 -17.98
CA SER A 2 45.45 46.77 -17.32
C SER A 2 44.38 46.00 -16.54
N GLY A 3 44.45 46.12 -15.22
CA GLY A 3 43.40 45.66 -14.33
C GLY A 3 42.15 46.52 -14.48
N ARG A 4 40.98 45.87 -14.47
CA ARG A 4 39.70 46.52 -14.21
C ARG A 4 38.97 45.70 -13.16
N GLY A 5 38.82 46.31 -11.99
CA GLY A 5 37.87 45.87 -10.98
C GLY A 5 36.45 46.13 -11.45
N VAL A 6 35.52 45.31 -10.96
CA VAL A 6 34.08 45.56 -11.06
C VAL A 6 33.50 45.58 -9.65
N ARG A 7 32.81 46.69 -9.40
CA ARG A 7 32.11 47.08 -8.18
C ARG A 7 30.96 46.12 -7.85
N THR A 8 30.81 45.87 -6.56
CA THR A 8 29.55 45.50 -5.91
C THR A 8 28.67 46.72 -5.75
N ASP A 9 27.42 46.67 -6.21
CA ASP A 9 26.36 47.54 -5.72
C ASP A 9 25.10 46.69 -5.47
N GLY A 10 24.56 46.82 -4.26
CA GLY A 10 23.35 46.15 -3.80
C GLY A 10 22.10 47.01 -4.00
N SER A 11 20.94 46.34 -3.91
CA SER A 11 19.59 46.84 -3.59
C SER A 11 18.59 45.77 -4.08
N ALA A 12 17.44 45.48 -3.49
CA ALA A 12 16.75 46.00 -2.33
C ALA A 12 15.94 44.82 -1.72
N ALA A 13 15.88 44.77 -0.39
CA ALA A 13 15.03 43.85 0.35
C ALA A 13 13.59 44.42 0.40
N GLU A 14 12.67 43.81 -0.34
CA GLU A 14 11.25 44.14 -0.27
C GLU A 14 10.59 43.30 0.84
N ARG A 15 10.21 43.99 1.93
CA ARG A 15 9.46 43.41 3.05
C ARG A 15 7.98 43.27 2.66
N VAL A 16 7.55 42.06 2.32
CA VAL A 16 6.12 41.76 2.20
C VAL A 16 5.54 41.58 3.60
N ARG A 17 4.61 42.47 3.96
CA ARG A 17 3.77 42.38 5.16
C ARG A 17 2.65 41.37 4.90
N TRP A 18 2.51 40.39 5.78
CA TRP A 18 1.35 39.50 5.84
C TRP A 18 0.15 40.20 6.52
N PRO A 19 -1.07 40.16 5.95
CA PRO A 19 -2.26 40.51 6.71
C PRO A 19 -2.70 39.36 7.61
N GLN A 20 -3.24 39.75 8.77
CA GLN A 20 -3.72 38.90 9.85
C GLN A 20 -5.03 38.16 9.51
N ALA A 21 -5.13 36.95 10.07
CA ALA A 21 -6.32 36.27 10.59
C ALA A 21 -7.53 35.99 9.67
N VAL A 22 -7.80 34.70 9.47
CA VAL A 22 -9.15 34.14 9.57
C VAL A 22 -9.06 32.83 10.35
N ALA A 23 -9.66 32.81 11.54
CA ALA A 23 -9.90 31.61 12.32
C ALA A 23 -11.14 30.91 11.74
N VAL A 24 -11.03 29.62 11.41
CA VAL A 24 -12.19 28.78 11.12
C VAL A 24 -12.25 27.69 12.18
N ALA A 25 -13.39 27.64 12.86
CA ALA A 25 -13.69 26.80 13.99
C ALA A 25 -13.71 25.31 13.64
N ALA A 26 -13.10 24.50 14.48
CA ALA A 26 -13.31 23.05 14.50
C ALA A 26 -14.69 22.77 15.11
N ALA A 27 -15.63 22.28 14.31
CA ALA A 27 -16.89 21.74 14.80
C ALA A 27 -16.64 20.32 15.32
N ALA A 28 -16.72 20.17 16.65
CA ALA A 28 -16.77 18.87 17.31
C ALA A 28 -18.14 18.23 17.05
N ILE A 29 -18.15 17.02 16.49
CA ILE A 29 -19.35 16.17 16.50
C ILE A 29 -19.32 15.38 17.80
N ALA A 30 -19.99 15.92 18.82
CA ALA A 30 -20.45 15.19 19.98
C ALA A 30 -21.87 14.68 19.68
N GLY A 31 -22.06 13.36 19.72
CA GLY A 31 -23.37 12.70 19.62
C GLY A 31 -23.55 11.76 20.79
N VAL A 32 -24.48 12.13 21.68
CA VAL A 32 -24.78 11.53 22.98
C VAL A 32 -25.76 10.35 22.86
N SER A 33 -25.46 9.31 23.64
CA SER A 33 -26.26 8.32 24.38
C SER A 33 -27.77 8.16 24.18
N THR A 34 -28.19 6.88 24.13
CA THR A 34 -29.36 6.31 24.87
C THR A 34 -29.02 4.86 25.23
N LEU A 35 -28.69 4.51 26.48
CA LEU A 35 -29.55 4.11 27.62
C LEU A 35 -30.39 2.83 27.39
N PHE A 36 -30.18 1.84 28.30
CA PHE A 36 -31.08 0.82 28.89
C PHE A 36 -30.43 -0.59 29.01
N PRO A 37 -30.83 -1.45 29.99
CA PRO A 37 -30.19 -1.52 31.30
C PRO A 37 -29.66 -2.92 31.66
N ALA A 38 -29.02 -2.99 32.83
CA ALA A 38 -28.51 -4.19 33.49
C ALA A 38 -29.59 -5.20 33.93
N CYS A 39 -29.24 -6.49 33.78
CA CYS A 39 -29.61 -7.63 34.63
C CYS A 39 -28.32 -8.47 34.72
N GLY A 40 -27.73 -8.80 35.87
CA GLY A 40 -28.32 -9.43 37.05
C GLY A 40 -28.09 -10.95 36.93
N GLY A 41 -27.10 -11.49 37.64
CA GLY A 41 -26.78 -12.93 37.60
C GLY A 41 -25.53 -13.30 38.40
N GLU A 42 -25.69 -13.35 39.72
CA GLU A 42 -24.81 -14.10 40.64
C GLU A 42 -24.65 -15.55 40.19
N GLU A 43 -23.45 -16.11 40.32
CA GLU A 43 -23.31 -17.45 40.90
C GLU A 43 -21.95 -17.61 41.58
N ARG A 44 -22.03 -17.85 42.89
CA ARG A 44 -20.94 -18.34 43.75
C ARG A 44 -20.82 -19.85 43.57
N GLY A 45 -19.59 -20.35 43.51
CA GLY A 45 -19.31 -21.78 43.62
C GLY A 45 -17.85 -22.02 44.01
N GLY A 46 -17.60 -22.08 45.32
CA GLY A 46 -16.30 -22.46 45.87
C GLY A 46 -16.07 -23.98 45.80
N GLY A 47 -14.80 -24.37 45.82
CA GLY A 47 -14.39 -25.76 45.92
C GLY A 47 -12.88 -25.88 46.10
N SER A 48 -12.42 -25.83 47.36
CA SER A 48 -11.08 -26.19 47.77
C SER A 48 -11.00 -27.69 48.08
N SER A 49 -9.96 -28.38 47.62
CA SER A 49 -9.35 -29.48 48.39
C SER A 49 -7.92 -29.76 47.92
N THR A 50 -7.01 -29.64 48.87
CA THR A 50 -5.64 -30.13 48.94
C THR A 50 -5.52 -31.65 48.80
N SER A 51 -4.45 -32.17 48.16
CA SER A 51 -3.28 -32.76 48.86
C SER A 51 -2.38 -33.67 47.97
N SER A 52 -1.08 -33.40 48.06
CA SER A 52 0.10 -34.29 48.20
C SER A 52 0.56 -35.31 47.13
N SER A 53 1.77 -35.02 46.62
CA SER A 53 3.00 -35.86 46.54
C SER A 53 3.08 -37.11 45.64
N GLY A 54 4.13 -37.16 44.80
CA GLY A 54 4.67 -38.42 44.26
C GLY A 54 5.60 -38.32 43.04
N ALA A 55 6.88 -38.02 43.28
CA ALA A 55 8.11 -38.45 42.59
C ALA A 55 8.24 -38.73 41.07
N SER A 56 9.41 -38.27 40.58
CA SER A 56 10.34 -38.90 39.61
C SER A 56 10.01 -38.99 38.10
N GLY A 57 10.67 -38.10 37.35
CA GLY A 57 11.66 -38.47 36.33
C GLY A 57 11.15 -39.12 35.03
N THR A 58 11.05 -38.33 33.97
CA THR A 58 11.48 -38.72 32.62
C THR A 58 11.56 -37.50 31.70
N SER A 59 12.60 -37.48 30.87
CA SER A 59 12.88 -36.46 29.85
C SER A 59 11.73 -36.33 28.85
N GLY A 60 11.00 -35.21 28.89
CA GLY A 60 10.01 -34.86 27.89
C GLY A 60 10.69 -34.27 26.66
N ALA A 61 10.64 -35.00 25.54
CA ALA A 61 10.75 -34.42 24.22
C ALA A 61 9.68 -33.32 24.06
N PRO A 62 9.94 -32.21 23.34
CA PRO A 62 8.91 -31.22 23.10
C PRO A 62 7.79 -31.87 22.30
N THR A 63 6.66 -32.12 22.95
CA THR A 63 5.39 -32.36 22.29
C THR A 63 5.06 -31.09 21.53
N GLY A 64 5.48 -31.05 20.26
CA GLY A 64 5.02 -30.06 19.31
C GLY A 64 3.51 -30.12 19.30
N THR A 65 2.88 -29.10 19.86
CA THR A 65 1.45 -28.89 19.72
C THR A 65 1.20 -28.78 18.23
N VAL A 66 0.67 -29.85 17.64
CA VAL A 66 0.19 -29.84 16.26
C VAL A 66 -0.87 -28.75 16.23
N GLY A 67 -0.53 -27.61 15.62
CA GLY A 67 -1.47 -26.52 15.43
C GLY A 67 -2.74 -27.06 14.74
N PRO A 68 -3.91 -26.47 15.00
CA PRO A 68 -5.15 -26.92 14.38
C PRO A 68 -4.95 -27.07 12.88
N THR A 69 -5.33 -28.23 12.34
CA THR A 69 -5.28 -28.50 10.90
C THR A 69 -5.96 -27.33 10.19
N PRO A 70 -5.28 -26.68 9.23
CA PRO A 70 -5.86 -25.55 8.54
C PRO A 70 -7.19 -26.00 7.90
N PRO A 71 -8.26 -25.21 8.07
CA PRO A 71 -9.56 -25.55 7.51
C PRO A 71 -9.46 -25.72 5.98
N PRO A 72 -10.30 -26.59 5.39
CA PRO A 72 -10.25 -26.87 3.96
C PRO A 72 -10.44 -25.59 3.14
N VAL A 73 -9.55 -25.38 2.18
CA VAL A 73 -9.64 -24.29 1.20
C VAL A 73 -10.98 -24.41 0.48
N THR A 74 -11.78 -23.34 0.51
CA THR A 74 -13.07 -23.32 -0.20
C THR A 74 -12.81 -23.46 -1.71
N LEU A 75 -13.63 -24.27 -2.39
CA LEU A 75 -13.51 -24.51 -3.84
C LEU A 75 -13.37 -23.18 -4.60
N PRO A 76 -12.48 -23.10 -5.60
CA PRO A 76 -12.20 -21.87 -6.31
C PRO A 76 -13.48 -21.36 -6.99
N THR A 77 -13.81 -20.09 -6.77
CA THR A 77 -14.87 -19.43 -7.54
C THR A 77 -14.28 -19.06 -8.90
N VAL A 78 -14.65 -19.82 -9.94
CA VAL A 78 -14.28 -19.46 -11.32
C VAL A 78 -15.07 -18.22 -11.69
N THR A 79 -14.35 -17.14 -12.00
CA THR A 79 -14.93 -15.86 -12.40
C THR A 79 -14.50 -15.57 -13.82
N GLU A 80 -15.44 -15.12 -14.64
CA GLU A 80 -15.17 -14.69 -16.01
C GLU A 80 -14.10 -13.58 -16.03
N ILE A 81 -13.15 -13.67 -16.97
CA ILE A 81 -12.18 -12.61 -17.24
C ILE A 81 -12.69 -11.84 -18.46
N VAL A 82 -12.93 -10.55 -18.30
CA VAL A 82 -13.34 -9.64 -19.37
C VAL A 82 -12.17 -8.74 -19.74
N ASP A 83 -11.92 -8.61 -21.04
CA ASP A 83 -10.97 -7.66 -21.59
C ASP A 83 -11.56 -6.25 -21.57
N GLU A 84 -10.89 -5.35 -20.86
CA GLU A 84 -11.13 -3.91 -21.03
C GLU A 84 -10.56 -3.46 -22.37
N ALA A 85 -11.29 -2.59 -23.06
CA ALA A 85 -10.87 -2.10 -24.36
C ALA A 85 -9.56 -1.33 -24.26
N ASP A 86 -8.60 -1.69 -25.11
CA ASP A 86 -7.39 -0.91 -25.32
C ASP A 86 -7.76 0.33 -26.14
N THR A 87 -8.01 1.43 -25.43
CA THR A 87 -8.37 2.72 -26.03
C THR A 87 -7.22 3.70 -25.79
N PRO A 88 -6.88 4.54 -26.78
CA PRO A 88 -5.94 5.63 -26.55
C PRO A 88 -6.40 6.49 -25.36
N CYS A 89 -5.47 6.91 -24.51
CA CYS A 89 -5.84 7.76 -23.39
C CYS A 89 -6.22 9.17 -23.86
N THR A 90 -7.08 9.82 -23.08
CA THR A 90 -7.45 11.22 -23.28
C THR A 90 -6.64 12.10 -22.32
N PRO A 91 -5.98 13.18 -22.79
CA PRO A 91 -5.22 14.06 -21.91
C PRO A 91 -6.08 14.66 -20.79
N MET A 92 -5.57 14.65 -19.55
CA MET A 92 -6.27 15.30 -18.44
C MET A 92 -6.28 16.82 -18.60
N SER A 93 -7.46 17.43 -18.48
CA SER A 93 -7.61 18.88 -18.54
C SER A 93 -7.23 19.53 -17.21
N GLY A 94 -6.31 20.50 -17.23
CA GLY A 94 -6.00 21.34 -16.07
C GLY A 94 -5.17 20.68 -14.97
N ALA A 95 -4.72 19.43 -15.16
CA ALA A 95 -3.84 18.75 -14.22
C ALA A 95 -2.55 19.54 -14.02
N ARG A 96 -2.25 19.87 -12.76
CA ARG A 96 -0.98 20.50 -12.38
C ARG A 96 -0.09 19.45 -11.76
N SER A 97 1.06 19.24 -12.39
CA SER A 97 2.12 18.41 -11.82
C SER A 97 3.11 19.30 -11.07
N VAL A 98 3.37 18.99 -9.81
CA VAL A 98 4.51 19.53 -9.08
C VAL A 98 5.69 18.60 -9.33
N VAL A 99 6.79 19.16 -9.84
CA VAL A 99 8.03 18.43 -10.04
C VAL A 99 8.90 18.54 -8.79
N TYR A 100 9.24 17.41 -8.20
CA TYR A 100 10.26 17.30 -7.17
C TYR A 100 11.58 16.92 -7.82
N THR A 101 12.50 17.86 -7.81
CA THR A 101 13.92 17.56 -7.92
C THR A 101 14.41 17.21 -6.52
N GLN A 102 14.70 15.92 -6.30
CA GLN A 102 15.45 15.34 -5.18
C GLN A 102 14.65 14.75 -4.00
N ALA A 103 14.37 13.44 -4.08
CA ALA A 103 14.94 12.56 -3.06
C ALA A 103 16.46 12.49 -3.33
N PRO A 104 17.35 12.56 -2.33
CA PRO A 104 18.81 12.57 -2.55
C PRO A 104 19.33 11.41 -3.44
N SER A 105 18.59 10.31 -3.50
CA SER A 105 18.92 9.09 -4.24
C SER A 105 18.37 9.03 -5.67
N GLY A 106 17.46 9.94 -6.08
CA GLY A 106 16.76 9.84 -7.37
C GLY A 106 15.80 8.64 -7.48
N THR A 107 15.53 7.96 -6.35
CA THR A 107 14.70 6.76 -6.32
C THR A 107 13.23 7.09 -6.56
N PRO A 108 12.52 6.34 -7.42
CA PRO A 108 11.07 6.48 -7.58
C PRO A 108 10.30 6.15 -6.30
N VAL A 109 9.03 6.57 -6.27
CA VAL A 109 8.07 6.23 -5.22
C VAL A 109 7.26 4.99 -5.62
N GLU A 110 7.03 4.07 -4.69
CA GLU A 110 6.19 2.87 -4.91
C GLU A 110 4.89 2.85 -4.10
N GLN A 111 4.79 3.64 -3.02
CA GLN A 111 3.57 3.73 -2.21
C GLN A 111 3.38 5.14 -1.66
N LEU A 112 2.13 5.60 -1.57
CA LEU A 112 1.74 6.87 -0.95
C LEU A 112 0.71 6.63 0.14
N SER A 113 0.79 7.42 1.20
CA SER A 113 -0.24 7.49 2.24
C SER A 113 -0.28 8.88 2.88
N VAL A 114 -1.31 9.15 3.68
CA VAL A 114 -1.44 10.37 4.50
C VAL A 114 -0.99 10.07 5.92
N VAL A 115 -0.22 10.98 6.53
CA VAL A 115 0.20 10.91 7.94
C VAL A 115 -0.02 12.25 8.64
N GLY A 116 -1.03 12.32 9.50
CA GLY A 116 -1.50 13.59 10.04
C GLY A 116 -1.88 14.56 8.92
N ALA A 117 -1.24 15.74 8.89
CA ALA A 117 -1.39 16.72 7.82
C ALA A 117 -0.36 16.56 6.69
N ARG A 118 0.39 15.46 6.65
CA ARG A 118 1.53 15.24 5.73
C ARG A 118 1.23 14.08 4.78
N ARG A 119 2.05 13.95 3.75
CA ARG A 119 2.08 12.75 2.89
C ARG A 119 3.34 11.95 3.15
N LEU A 120 3.21 10.63 3.14
CA LEU A 120 4.29 9.67 3.27
C LEU A 120 4.45 8.98 1.91
N ALA A 121 5.66 9.04 1.34
CA ALA A 121 6.00 8.30 0.14
C ALA A 121 7.11 7.29 0.41
N GLN A 122 6.86 6.03 0.10
CA GLN A 122 7.85 4.96 0.18
C GLN A 122 8.67 4.90 -1.11
N LEU A 123 9.98 4.74 -0.98
CA LEU A 123 10.92 4.67 -2.11
C LEU A 123 11.00 3.24 -2.66
N ALA A 124 11.03 3.07 -3.98
CA ALA A 124 10.94 1.75 -4.63
C ALA A 124 12.23 0.92 -4.58
N ASP A 125 13.39 1.54 -4.31
CA ASP A 125 14.61 0.79 -3.95
C ASP A 125 14.58 0.26 -2.51
N SER A 126 13.49 0.58 -1.81
CA SER A 126 13.25 0.20 -0.44
C SER A 126 14.31 0.68 0.56
N THR A 127 15.02 1.77 0.25
CA THR A 127 15.97 2.44 1.16
C THR A 127 15.25 3.19 2.29
N GLY A 128 13.99 3.58 2.08
CA GLY A 128 13.20 4.22 3.12
C GLY A 128 11.97 4.94 2.60
N PHE A 129 11.68 6.08 3.21
CA PHE A 129 10.53 6.91 2.87
C PHE A 129 10.87 8.41 2.99
N VAL A 130 10.03 9.23 2.35
CA VAL A 130 10.08 10.68 2.40
C VAL A 130 8.74 11.20 2.90
N LEU A 131 8.77 12.19 3.81
CA LEU A 131 7.59 12.93 4.22
C LEU A 131 7.47 14.23 3.43
N PHE A 132 6.26 14.54 3.00
CA PHE A 132 5.91 15.80 2.35
C PHE A 132 4.89 16.55 3.19
N ASP A 133 4.86 17.87 3.05
CA ASP A 133 3.79 18.68 3.65
C ASP A 133 2.39 18.38 3.05
N ALA A 134 1.38 19.08 3.56
CA ALA A 134 -0.02 18.97 3.15
C ALA A 134 -0.29 19.37 1.69
N SER A 135 0.64 20.05 1.03
CA SER A 135 0.57 20.38 -0.40
C SER A 135 1.38 19.41 -1.27
N GLY A 136 2.18 18.55 -0.64
CA GLY A 136 3.19 17.75 -1.31
C GLY A 136 4.49 18.50 -1.57
N GLN A 137 4.54 19.83 -1.46
CA GLN A 137 5.62 20.63 -2.05
C GLN A 137 6.97 20.57 -1.32
N ALA A 138 6.98 20.57 0.02
CA ALA A 138 8.22 20.51 0.79
C ALA A 138 8.51 19.08 1.27
N ALA A 139 9.48 18.42 0.66
CA ALA A 139 10.07 17.19 1.20
C ALA A 139 10.80 17.53 2.52
N MET A 140 10.28 17.03 3.63
CA MET A 140 10.84 17.22 4.96
C MET A 140 11.45 15.90 5.41
N ALA A 141 12.76 15.78 5.23
CA ALA A 141 13.60 14.66 5.67
C ALA A 141 13.27 13.29 5.01
N SER A 142 14.28 12.69 4.38
CA SER A 142 14.35 11.24 4.27
C SER A 142 14.65 10.68 5.66
N ALA A 143 13.90 9.67 6.11
CA ALA A 143 14.30 8.96 7.33
C ALA A 143 15.73 8.43 7.17
N ALA A 144 16.59 8.67 8.16
CA ALA A 144 17.91 8.05 8.19
C ALA A 144 17.74 6.52 8.24
N GLU A 145 18.37 5.81 7.30
CA GLU A 145 18.27 4.36 7.09
C GLU A 145 18.61 3.59 8.39
N PRO A 146 17.65 3.03 9.14
CA PRO A 146 17.98 2.10 10.22
C PRO A 146 18.08 0.66 9.68
N PHE A 147 17.58 0.44 8.46
CA PHE A 147 17.41 -0.87 7.88
C PHE A 147 18.07 -0.91 6.51
N PRO A 148 18.95 -1.90 6.25
CA PRO A 148 19.73 -1.95 5.02
C PRO A 148 18.93 -2.30 3.76
N SER A 149 17.67 -2.74 3.87
CA SER A 149 16.86 -3.12 2.69
C SER A 149 15.36 -3.30 3.00
N ARG A 150 14.54 -3.26 1.93
CA ARG A 150 13.11 -3.66 1.92
C ARG A 150 12.26 -2.97 2.96
N ASN A 151 12.33 -1.64 2.96
CA ASN A 151 11.52 -0.80 3.83
C ASN A 151 10.08 -0.65 3.32
N VAL A 152 9.09 -1.01 4.15
CA VAL A 152 7.68 -0.63 3.97
C VAL A 152 7.27 0.33 5.08
N ALA A 153 6.50 1.37 4.75
CA ALA A 153 6.10 2.38 5.72
C ALA A 153 4.59 2.68 5.66
N ALA A 154 3.98 2.88 6.83
CA ALA A 154 2.57 3.22 6.94
C ALA A 154 2.35 4.26 8.03
N SER A 155 1.33 5.09 7.82
CA SER A 155 0.90 6.03 8.83
C SER A 155 0.01 5.38 9.89
N THR A 156 0.30 5.63 11.16
CA THR A 156 -0.59 5.30 12.29
C THR A 156 -1.59 6.44 12.62
N GLY A 157 -1.60 7.49 11.80
CA GLY A 157 -2.33 8.74 12.02
C GLY A 157 -1.49 9.81 12.72
N SER A 158 -0.72 9.46 13.76
CA SER A 158 0.10 10.39 14.54
C SER A 158 1.60 10.24 14.32
N ASP A 159 2.04 9.08 13.85
CA ASP A 159 3.44 8.76 13.56
C ASP A 159 3.53 7.88 12.29
N VAL A 160 4.76 7.57 11.89
CA VAL A 160 5.05 6.58 10.84
C VAL A 160 5.61 5.34 11.50
N LEU A 161 5.06 4.17 11.16
CA LEU A 161 5.70 2.90 11.44
C LEU A 161 6.37 2.43 10.14
N ALA A 162 7.67 2.15 10.21
CA ALA A 162 8.38 1.47 9.13
C ALA A 162 8.79 0.07 9.56
N LEU A 163 8.71 -0.88 8.64
CA LEU A 163 9.36 -2.17 8.73
C LEU A 163 10.52 -2.20 7.76
N GLY A 164 11.63 -2.82 8.14
CA GLY A 164 12.75 -3.08 7.24
C GLY A 164 13.43 -4.40 7.56
N VAL A 165 14.31 -4.84 6.66
CA VAL A 165 15.01 -6.13 6.78
C VAL A 165 16.46 -5.90 7.17
N ASN A 166 16.90 -6.58 8.23
CA ASN A 166 18.29 -6.65 8.66
C ASN A 166 18.64 -8.12 8.95
N SER A 167 19.66 -8.66 8.25
CA SER A 167 20.15 -10.03 8.46
C SER A 167 19.05 -11.10 8.39
N GLN A 168 18.14 -11.01 7.40
CA GLN A 168 16.96 -11.89 7.25
C GLN A 168 15.93 -11.82 8.40
N ALA A 169 16.00 -10.79 9.24
CA ALA A 169 14.98 -10.48 10.22
C ALA A 169 14.26 -9.20 9.82
N VAL A 170 12.95 -9.19 10.03
CA VAL A 170 12.08 -8.03 9.92
C VAL A 170 12.13 -7.28 11.24
N TRP A 171 12.51 -6.02 11.16
CA TRP A 171 12.55 -5.08 12.28
C TRP A 171 11.58 -3.94 12.01
N ALA A 172 11.15 -3.29 13.08
CA ALA A 172 10.25 -2.15 13.02
C ALA A 172 10.83 -0.96 13.79
N LEU A 173 10.56 0.24 13.31
CA LEU A 173 10.90 1.49 13.99
C LEU A 173 9.79 2.53 13.73
N ARG A 174 9.47 3.31 14.76
CA ARG A 174 8.55 4.43 14.66
C ARG A 174 9.30 5.71 14.35
N TYR A 175 8.65 6.63 13.65
CA TYR A 175 9.16 7.96 13.35
C TYR A 175 8.11 9.00 13.60
N ASP A 176 8.50 10.15 14.14
CA ASP A 176 7.62 11.29 14.29
C ASP A 176 7.28 11.94 12.93
N LEU A 177 6.46 12.99 12.97
CA LEU A 177 6.03 13.71 11.77
C LEU A 177 7.17 14.49 11.10
N GLN A 178 8.31 14.63 11.76
CA GLN A 178 9.53 15.24 11.24
C GLN A 178 10.47 14.20 10.62
N GLY A 179 10.12 12.91 10.67
CA GLY A 179 10.93 11.80 10.18
C GLY A 179 12.06 11.40 11.13
N ALA A 180 12.04 11.87 12.38
CA ALA A 180 13.02 11.45 13.38
C ALA A 180 12.57 10.15 14.07
N PRO A 181 13.50 9.21 14.34
CA PRO A 181 13.15 7.94 14.96
C PRO A 181 12.66 8.12 16.40
N VAL A 182 11.59 7.42 16.76
CA VAL A 182 10.98 7.39 18.08
C VAL A 182 11.26 6.05 18.74
N GLY A 183 12.16 6.05 19.72
CA GLY A 183 12.59 4.86 20.44
C GLY A 183 13.65 4.04 19.68
N SER A 184 13.78 2.77 20.06
CA SER A 184 14.74 1.83 19.45
C SER A 184 14.04 0.85 18.50
N PRO A 185 14.72 0.38 17.44
CA PRO A 185 14.17 -0.66 16.59
C PRO A 185 13.83 -1.92 17.38
N PHE A 186 12.73 -2.58 17.04
CA PHE A 186 12.28 -3.82 17.68
C PHE A 186 12.06 -4.93 16.66
N HIS A 187 12.32 -6.17 17.07
CA HIS A 187 12.27 -7.34 16.20
C HIS A 187 10.82 -7.80 15.99
N VAL A 188 10.41 -7.94 14.72
CA VAL A 188 9.07 -8.41 14.32
C VAL A 188 9.04 -9.91 14.09
N GLY A 189 10.00 -10.40 13.31
CA GLY A 189 10.08 -11.81 12.93
C GLY A 189 11.23 -12.07 11.95
N ALA A 190 11.37 -13.31 11.50
CA ALA A 190 12.24 -13.63 10.37
C ALA A 190 11.55 -13.28 9.05
N GLY A 191 12.32 -13.04 7.97
CA GLY A 191 11.80 -12.92 6.61
C GLY A 191 12.07 -11.57 5.91
N GLU A 192 11.25 -11.30 4.89
CA GLU A 192 11.26 -10.08 4.08
C GLU A 192 9.95 -9.31 4.26
N ALA A 193 9.99 -8.00 4.46
CA ALA A 193 8.78 -7.20 4.59
C ALA A 193 8.04 -7.10 3.24
N GLU A 194 6.70 -7.28 3.24
CA GLU A 194 5.87 -7.31 2.02
C GLU A 194 4.80 -6.23 2.01
N GLY A 195 4.15 -5.99 3.16
CA GLY A 195 3.09 -5.00 3.28
C GLY A 195 2.90 -4.53 4.71
N LEU A 196 2.48 -3.28 4.85
CA LEU A 196 2.17 -2.66 6.13
C LEU A 196 0.99 -1.72 5.97
N VAL A 197 0.05 -1.80 6.91
CA VAL A 197 -1.01 -0.80 7.09
C VAL A 197 -1.15 -0.49 8.57
N ALA A 198 -1.60 0.71 8.92
CA ALA A 198 -1.83 1.03 10.31
C ALA A 198 -3.18 1.69 10.54
N THR A 199 -3.89 1.27 11.58
CA THR A 199 -5.24 1.78 11.86
C THR A 199 -5.13 3.21 12.35
N GLY A 200 -5.99 4.09 11.82
CA GLY A 200 -6.14 5.42 12.36
C GLY A 200 -6.67 5.36 13.80
N GLY A 201 -5.81 5.66 14.78
CA GLY A 201 -6.15 5.69 16.20
C GLY A 201 -5.55 4.55 17.02
N GLY A 202 -5.04 4.87 18.21
CA GLY A 202 -4.50 3.90 19.18
C GLY A 202 -3.12 3.34 18.84
N GLY A 203 -2.50 3.75 17.74
CA GLY A 203 -1.15 3.34 17.34
C GLY A 203 -1.02 1.86 16.96
N LEU A 204 -2.14 1.17 16.71
CA LEU A 204 -2.12 -0.20 16.23
C LEU A 204 -1.76 -0.23 14.73
N ALA A 205 -0.93 -1.19 14.36
CA ALA A 205 -0.60 -1.48 12.98
C ALA A 205 -0.81 -2.94 12.64
N PHE A 206 -0.91 -3.25 11.36
CA PHE A 206 -0.99 -4.59 10.82
C PHE A 206 0.10 -4.79 9.77
N ALA A 207 0.99 -5.72 10.04
CA ALA A 207 2.14 -6.03 9.22
C ALA A 207 1.98 -7.38 8.53
N ALA A 208 2.45 -7.48 7.29
CA ALA A 208 2.60 -8.71 6.54
C ALA A 208 4.03 -8.83 5.99
N TRP A 209 4.63 -10.01 6.10
CA TRP A 209 6.00 -10.28 5.67
C TRP A 209 6.14 -11.73 5.19
N SER A 210 7.09 -11.97 4.30
CA SER A 210 7.36 -13.27 3.68
C SER A 210 8.45 -14.02 4.44
N LEU A 211 8.24 -15.29 4.76
CA LEU A 211 9.28 -16.20 5.28
C LEU A 211 10.11 -16.84 4.13
N GLY A 212 10.11 -16.22 2.95
CA GLY A 212 10.67 -16.82 1.75
C GLY A 212 9.82 -17.99 1.30
N ARG A 213 10.34 -19.22 1.37
CA ARG A 213 9.57 -20.42 1.00
C ARG A 213 8.54 -20.85 2.04
N GLY A 214 8.59 -20.29 3.26
CA GLY A 214 7.71 -20.66 4.37
C GLY A 214 6.41 -19.85 4.46
N GLY A 215 5.99 -19.21 3.36
CA GLY A 215 4.71 -18.51 3.27
C GLY A 215 4.74 -17.05 3.74
N VAL A 216 3.58 -16.40 3.73
CA VAL A 216 3.40 -15.04 4.27
C VAL A 216 2.96 -15.16 5.73
N VAL A 217 3.52 -14.35 6.62
CA VAL A 217 3.04 -14.18 7.98
C VAL A 217 2.47 -12.79 8.12
N ALA A 218 1.37 -12.66 8.85
CA ALA A 218 0.83 -11.37 9.22
C ALA A 218 0.41 -11.31 10.70
N ALA A 219 0.58 -10.13 11.30
CA ALA A 219 0.28 -9.89 12.70
C ALA A 219 0.02 -8.41 12.97
N SER A 220 -0.72 -8.14 14.05
CA SER A 220 -0.84 -6.78 14.56
C SER A 220 0.35 -6.39 15.44
N ILE A 221 0.71 -5.11 15.36
CA ILE A 221 1.79 -4.47 16.09
C ILE A 221 1.18 -3.35 16.94
N GLY A 222 1.40 -3.41 18.25
CA GLY A 222 0.92 -2.45 19.22
C GLY A 222 1.61 -1.08 19.16
N PRO A 223 1.05 -0.07 19.83
CA PRO A 223 1.71 1.24 20.02
C PRO A 223 3.11 1.12 20.64
N THR A 224 3.30 0.14 21.53
CA THR A 224 4.57 -0.13 22.22
C THR A 224 5.52 -1.06 21.45
N GLY A 225 5.14 -1.47 20.24
CA GLY A 225 5.86 -2.49 19.46
C GLY A 225 5.55 -3.94 19.89
N ALA A 226 4.66 -4.14 20.87
CA ALA A 226 4.19 -5.48 21.24
C ALA A 226 3.48 -6.15 20.04
N ILE A 227 3.98 -7.31 19.63
CA ILE A 227 3.40 -8.06 18.52
C ILE A 227 2.36 -9.02 19.06
N SER A 228 1.19 -9.08 18.42
CA SER A 228 0.17 -10.04 18.80
C SER A 228 0.72 -11.47 18.74
N SER A 229 0.40 -12.28 19.75
CA SER A 229 0.68 -13.72 19.74
C SER A 229 -0.14 -14.44 18.66
N GLN A 230 -1.22 -13.83 18.19
CA GLN A 230 -2.06 -14.36 17.13
C GLN A 230 -1.51 -13.96 15.77
N ARG A 231 -0.55 -14.77 15.29
CA ARG A 231 0.00 -14.67 13.94
C ARG A 231 -0.83 -15.51 12.98
N VAL A 232 -0.97 -15.03 11.75
CA VAL A 232 -1.59 -15.80 10.68
C VAL A 232 -0.52 -16.12 9.66
N THR A 233 -0.29 -17.41 9.41
CA THR A 233 0.58 -17.89 8.33
C THR A 233 -0.28 -18.31 7.14
N PHE A 234 0.09 -17.85 5.96
CA PHE A 234 -0.54 -18.13 4.68
C PHE A 234 0.35 -19.06 3.86
N GLU A 235 -0.25 -19.73 2.86
CA GLU A 235 0.38 -20.80 2.09
C GLU A 235 1.79 -20.47 1.56
N ASP A 236 2.60 -21.52 1.44
CA ASP A 236 3.96 -21.51 0.91
C ASP A 236 3.99 -21.24 -0.60
N GLY A 237 4.99 -20.48 -1.04
CA GLY A 237 5.26 -20.21 -2.45
C GLY A 237 6.57 -19.44 -2.65
N VAL A 238 7.12 -19.53 -3.85
CA VAL A 238 8.21 -18.64 -4.28
C VAL A 238 7.60 -17.34 -4.82
N GLY A 239 8.36 -16.24 -4.82
CA GLY A 239 7.95 -15.00 -5.50
C GLY A 239 6.67 -14.37 -4.96
N MET A 240 6.44 -14.50 -3.65
CA MET A 240 5.25 -13.95 -3.02
C MET A 240 5.27 -12.42 -3.07
N SER A 241 4.09 -11.84 -3.12
CA SER A 241 3.90 -10.40 -2.91
C SER A 241 2.58 -10.19 -2.19
N ALA A 242 2.56 -9.33 -1.19
CA ALA A 242 1.37 -9.07 -0.39
C ALA A 242 1.13 -7.56 -0.27
N ARG A 243 -0.14 -7.16 -0.28
CA ARG A 243 -0.60 -5.82 0.04
C ARG A 243 -1.72 -5.92 1.05
N ALA A 244 -1.75 -4.98 1.97
CA ALA A 244 -2.82 -4.85 2.95
C ALA A 244 -3.51 -3.49 2.78
N ALA A 245 -4.77 -3.41 3.18
CA ALA A 245 -5.52 -2.17 3.30
C ALA A 245 -6.41 -2.18 4.54
N LEU A 246 -6.60 -1.01 5.11
CA LEU A 246 -7.56 -0.81 6.20
C LEU A 246 -8.98 -0.84 5.66
N GLY A 247 -9.87 -1.48 6.41
CA GLY A 247 -11.30 -1.41 6.25
C GLY A 247 -11.94 -0.50 7.29
N GLU A 248 -13.23 -0.68 7.52
CA GLU A 248 -13.92 -0.01 8.61
C GLU A 248 -13.58 -0.67 9.96
N GLY A 249 -13.47 0.16 11.01
CA GLY A 249 -13.17 -0.30 12.36
C GLY A 249 -11.80 -0.97 12.47
N ASP A 250 -11.78 -2.21 12.97
CA ASP A 250 -10.57 -3.01 13.18
C ASP A 250 -10.27 -3.95 11.99
N THR A 251 -10.97 -3.79 10.86
CA THR A 251 -10.86 -4.71 9.72
C THR A 251 -9.64 -4.41 8.86
N VAL A 252 -8.94 -5.45 8.42
CA VAL A 252 -7.85 -5.36 7.44
C VAL A 252 -8.08 -6.35 6.31
N GLY A 253 -8.01 -5.88 5.06
CA GLY A 253 -8.00 -6.74 3.89
C GLY A 253 -6.56 -7.08 3.53
N LEU A 254 -6.20 -8.36 3.52
CA LEU A 254 -4.92 -8.84 3.02
C LEU A 254 -5.13 -9.48 1.65
N PHE A 255 -4.37 -9.02 0.66
CA PHE A 255 -4.37 -9.51 -0.70
C PHE A 255 -2.95 -9.93 -1.05
N TRP A 256 -2.77 -11.17 -1.52
CA TRP A 256 -1.43 -11.66 -1.84
C TRP A 256 -1.44 -12.63 -3.02
N SER A 257 -0.27 -12.75 -3.64
CA SER A 257 0.03 -13.77 -4.62
C SER A 257 1.10 -14.71 -4.09
N ALA A 258 1.01 -15.98 -4.48
CA ALA A 258 2.03 -16.99 -4.23
C ALA A 258 2.12 -17.93 -5.43
N GLY A 259 3.33 -18.36 -5.80
CA GLY A 259 3.51 -19.39 -6.83
C GLY A 259 4.66 -19.12 -7.77
N SER A 260 4.83 -20.01 -8.76
CA SER A 260 5.89 -19.91 -9.76
C SER A 260 5.47 -19.02 -10.94
N GLU A 261 6.38 -18.83 -11.90
CA GLU A 261 6.06 -18.23 -13.20
C GLU A 261 5.00 -19.02 -13.99
N THR A 262 4.80 -20.31 -13.68
CA THR A 262 3.87 -21.18 -14.41
C THR A 262 2.58 -21.45 -13.66
N GLU A 263 2.61 -21.36 -12.33
CA GLU A 263 1.47 -21.65 -11.46
C GLU A 263 1.40 -20.63 -10.33
N GLY A 264 0.86 -19.47 -10.65
CA GLY A 264 0.57 -18.41 -9.69
C GLY A 264 -0.85 -18.52 -9.14
N ARG A 265 -1.00 -18.25 -7.85
CA ARG A 265 -2.29 -18.17 -7.15
C ARG A 265 -2.43 -16.80 -6.50
N THR A 266 -3.65 -16.31 -6.44
CA THR A 266 -3.99 -15.02 -5.83
C THR A 266 -5.02 -15.27 -4.75
N PHE A 267 -4.88 -14.61 -3.61
CA PHE A 267 -5.73 -14.85 -2.46
C PHE A 267 -6.16 -13.53 -1.83
N PHE A 268 -7.33 -13.58 -1.21
CA PHE A 268 -7.83 -12.52 -0.36
C PHE A 268 -8.25 -13.08 0.98
N ARG A 269 -7.98 -12.35 2.06
CA ARG A 269 -8.51 -12.64 3.38
C ARG A 269 -8.80 -11.35 4.13
N ARG A 270 -9.99 -11.28 4.70
CA ARG A 270 -10.33 -10.28 5.70
C ARG A 270 -9.79 -10.72 7.06
N LEU A 271 -9.14 -9.82 7.77
CA LEU A 271 -8.50 -9.99 9.07
C LEU A 271 -9.02 -8.92 10.04
N ARG A 272 -8.73 -9.09 11.33
CA ARG A 272 -8.94 -8.05 12.35
C ARG A 272 -7.61 -7.65 12.96
N THR A 273 -7.44 -6.39 13.33
CA THR A 273 -6.25 -5.95 14.07
C THR A 273 -6.21 -6.50 15.49
N SER A 274 -7.38 -6.85 16.06
CA SER A 274 -7.49 -7.46 17.38
C SER A 274 -7.26 -8.98 17.40
N GLY A 275 -7.12 -9.64 16.24
CA GLY A 275 -6.97 -11.11 16.20
C GLY A 275 -7.36 -11.78 14.88
N PRO A 276 -7.31 -13.12 14.82
CA PRO A 276 -7.58 -13.85 13.59
C PRO A 276 -9.06 -13.71 13.24
N SER A 277 -9.32 -13.33 11.99
CA SER A 277 -10.66 -13.41 11.44
C SER A 277 -11.07 -14.88 11.31
N PRO A 278 -12.34 -15.21 11.62
CA PRO A 278 -12.86 -16.56 11.42
C PRO A 278 -12.90 -16.97 9.93
N ASP A 279 -12.77 -16.01 9.01
CA ASP A 279 -12.89 -16.27 7.58
C ASP A 279 -11.64 -16.98 7.05
N ASN A 280 -11.86 -18.04 6.28
CA ASN A 280 -10.80 -18.72 5.54
C ASN A 280 -10.29 -17.83 4.40
N PRO A 281 -9.00 -17.95 4.04
CA PRO A 281 -8.50 -17.30 2.84
C PRO A 281 -9.28 -17.79 1.62
N ARG A 282 -9.70 -16.87 0.75
CA ARG A 282 -10.32 -17.21 -0.53
C ARG A 282 -9.26 -17.25 -1.61
N LEU A 283 -9.15 -18.40 -2.27
CA LEU A 283 -8.39 -18.54 -3.50
C LEU A 283 -9.18 -17.92 -4.65
N ILE A 284 -8.56 -16.93 -5.29
CA ILE A 284 -9.03 -16.32 -6.52
C ILE A 284 -8.23 -16.91 -7.67
N ARG A 285 -8.88 -17.77 -8.44
CA ARG A 285 -8.27 -18.35 -9.62
C ARG A 285 -8.42 -17.38 -10.78
N ILE A 286 -7.30 -16.83 -11.21
CA ILE A 286 -7.18 -16.04 -12.44
C ILE A 286 -6.40 -16.92 -13.40
N GLU A 287 -6.92 -17.18 -14.60
CA GLU A 287 -6.17 -17.96 -15.60
C GLU A 287 -5.08 -17.08 -16.24
N GLY A 288 -3.90 -17.67 -16.45
CA GLY A 288 -2.75 -16.97 -17.00
C GLY A 288 -1.44 -17.52 -16.46
N SER A 289 -0.46 -17.64 -17.36
CA SER A 289 0.94 -17.88 -17.02
C SER A 289 1.66 -16.56 -16.79
N GLY A 290 2.71 -16.59 -15.98
CA GLY A 290 3.56 -15.45 -15.66
C GLY A 290 3.64 -15.18 -14.16
N ARG A 291 4.69 -14.45 -13.78
CA ARG A 291 4.86 -13.93 -12.42
C ARG A 291 3.64 -13.10 -12.03
N ARG A 292 3.18 -13.28 -10.79
CA ARG A 292 2.07 -12.54 -10.20
C ARG A 292 2.55 -11.55 -9.18
N GLU A 293 2.37 -10.27 -9.46
CA GLU A 293 2.75 -9.19 -8.55
C GLU A 293 1.49 -8.47 -8.06
N THR A 294 1.24 -8.58 -6.76
CA THR A 294 0.15 -7.86 -6.10
C THR A 294 0.54 -6.39 -6.00
N ARG A 295 -0.26 -5.52 -6.61
CA ARG A 295 0.04 -4.08 -6.76
C ARG A 295 -0.72 -3.21 -5.79
N GLY A 296 -1.89 -3.65 -5.37
CA GLY A 296 -2.66 -2.94 -4.36
C GLY A 296 -3.88 -3.70 -3.91
N VAL A 297 -4.39 -3.26 -2.77
CA VAL A 297 -5.73 -3.58 -2.28
C VAL A 297 -6.30 -2.32 -1.65
N ALA A 298 -7.60 -2.10 -1.75
CA ALA A 298 -8.28 -1.01 -1.05
C ALA A 298 -9.70 -1.40 -0.67
N ARG A 299 -10.18 -0.78 0.41
CA ARG A 299 -11.58 -0.84 0.83
C ARG A 299 -12.43 0.05 -0.08
N THR A 300 -13.61 -0.43 -0.45
CA THR A 300 -14.67 0.35 -1.10
C THR A 300 -15.97 0.24 -0.30
N ALA A 301 -16.97 1.06 -0.62
CA ALA A 301 -18.30 0.96 -0.01
C ALA A 301 -19.00 -0.41 -0.25
N ARG A 302 -18.58 -1.18 -1.26
CA ARG A 302 -19.19 -2.47 -1.62
C ARG A 302 -18.38 -3.69 -1.19
N GLY A 303 -17.18 -3.49 -0.63
CA GLY A 303 -16.25 -4.58 -0.39
C GLY A 303 -14.80 -4.14 -0.54
N TRP A 304 -14.04 -4.89 -1.33
CA TRP A 304 -12.61 -4.69 -1.54
C TRP A 304 -12.31 -4.71 -3.02
N VAL A 305 -11.29 -3.95 -3.42
CA VAL A 305 -10.70 -4.06 -4.75
C VAL A 305 -9.25 -4.47 -4.62
N GLY A 306 -8.83 -5.42 -5.46
CA GLY A 306 -7.47 -5.91 -5.56
C GLY A 306 -6.93 -5.70 -6.97
N LEU A 307 -5.64 -5.35 -7.06
CA LEU A 307 -4.92 -5.21 -8.32
C LEU A 307 -3.73 -6.15 -8.32
N VAL A 308 -3.63 -6.96 -9.37
CA VAL A 308 -2.52 -7.91 -9.56
C VAL A 308 -2.06 -7.85 -11.02
N ASP A 309 -0.77 -7.77 -11.22
CA ASP A 309 -0.18 -7.94 -12.55
C ASP A 309 0.12 -9.43 -12.77
N ILE A 310 -0.33 -9.99 -13.89
CA ILE A 310 -0.04 -11.37 -14.31
C ILE A 310 0.70 -11.30 -15.64
N GLY A 311 1.98 -11.69 -15.63
CA GLY A 311 2.80 -11.62 -16.85
C GLY A 311 2.85 -10.21 -17.44
N SER A 312 2.96 -9.19 -16.57
CA SER A 312 2.94 -7.77 -16.98
C SER A 312 1.61 -7.35 -17.63
N VAL A 313 0.48 -7.90 -17.19
CA VAL A 313 -0.84 -7.40 -17.57
C VAL A 313 -1.65 -7.14 -16.30
N PRO A 314 -2.12 -5.91 -16.06
CA PRO A 314 -2.90 -5.60 -14.86
C PRO A 314 -4.28 -6.26 -14.89
N HIS A 315 -4.67 -6.82 -13.74
CA HIS A 315 -6.00 -7.39 -13.51
C HIS A 315 -6.63 -6.74 -12.28
N LEU A 316 -7.81 -6.13 -12.46
CA LEU A 316 -8.60 -5.55 -11.39
C LEU A 316 -9.71 -6.52 -10.95
N LEU A 317 -9.84 -6.69 -9.64
CA LEU A 317 -10.82 -7.57 -9.02
C LEU A 317 -11.61 -6.78 -7.99
N ALA A 318 -12.94 -6.78 -8.12
CA ALA A 318 -13.83 -6.28 -7.08
C ALA A 318 -14.45 -7.47 -6.34
N MET A 319 -14.45 -7.40 -5.01
CA MET A 319 -14.85 -8.48 -4.11
C MET A 319 -15.73 -7.93 -3.01
N ASP A 320 -16.63 -8.74 -2.45
CA ASP A 320 -17.34 -8.41 -1.21
C ASP A 320 -16.43 -8.56 0.02
N ASP A 321 -16.95 -8.30 1.22
CA ASP A 321 -16.20 -8.43 2.47
C ASP A 321 -15.78 -9.87 2.81
N ALA A 322 -16.41 -10.87 2.19
CA ALA A 322 -16.00 -12.25 2.30
C ALA A 322 -14.92 -12.61 1.27
N GLY A 323 -14.57 -11.73 0.33
CA GLY A 323 -13.64 -12.02 -0.77
C GLY A 323 -14.30 -12.67 -1.99
N LYS A 324 -15.63 -12.72 -2.06
CA LYS A 324 -16.34 -13.25 -3.23
C LYS A 324 -16.35 -12.18 -4.34
N PRO A 325 -15.99 -12.52 -5.58
CA PRO A 325 -16.06 -11.58 -6.69
C PRO A 325 -17.46 -10.96 -6.87
N LEU A 326 -17.51 -9.64 -7.00
CA LEU A 326 -18.74 -8.87 -7.24
C LEU A 326 -19.12 -8.80 -8.73
N GLY A 327 -18.21 -9.18 -9.60
CA GLY A 327 -18.34 -9.13 -11.06
C GLY A 327 -17.16 -9.83 -11.74
N PRO A 328 -17.03 -9.70 -13.07
CA PRO A 328 -15.91 -10.28 -13.79
C PRO A 328 -14.58 -9.68 -13.35
N ILE A 329 -13.51 -10.46 -13.49
CA ILE A 329 -12.14 -9.96 -13.37
C ILE A 329 -11.83 -9.16 -14.64
N ARG A 330 -11.31 -7.94 -14.47
CA ARG A 330 -11.05 -7.04 -15.58
C ARG A 330 -9.58 -7.12 -15.96
N ARG A 331 -9.27 -7.63 -17.16
CA ARG A 331 -7.92 -7.57 -17.72
C ARG A 331 -7.74 -6.24 -18.43
N LEU A 332 -6.84 -5.39 -17.93
CA LEU A 332 -6.64 -4.04 -18.41
C LEU A 332 -5.70 -4.07 -19.62
N ARG A 333 -6.25 -3.95 -20.83
CA ARG A 333 -5.47 -3.90 -22.08
C ARG A 333 -4.94 -2.50 -22.35
N GLY A 334 -3.76 -2.43 -22.98
CA GLY A 334 -3.03 -1.18 -23.25
C GLY A 334 -1.83 -1.02 -22.31
N PRO A 335 -2.04 -0.86 -21.00
CA PRO A 335 -0.93 -0.75 -20.06
C PRO A 335 -0.12 -2.04 -19.93
N ALA A 336 1.18 -1.88 -19.81
CA ALA A 336 2.13 -2.98 -19.66
C ALA A 336 2.39 -3.36 -18.21
N ARG A 337 2.10 -2.48 -17.25
CA ARG A 337 2.23 -2.79 -15.82
C ARG A 337 1.57 -1.71 -15.01
N SER A 338 0.94 -2.12 -13.91
CA SER A 338 0.33 -1.18 -13.00
C SER A 338 1.31 -0.75 -11.93
N PHE A 339 1.10 0.46 -11.42
CA PHE A 339 1.86 1.00 -10.30
C PHE A 339 1.10 0.83 -8.99
N GLY A 340 -0.22 1.04 -9.01
CA GLY A 340 -1.04 0.88 -7.82
C GLY A 340 -2.51 1.19 -8.07
N LEU A 341 -3.30 1.05 -7.00
CA LEU A 341 -4.71 1.42 -6.99
C LEU A 341 -5.00 2.29 -5.78
N ALA A 342 -6.02 3.13 -5.89
CA ALA A 342 -6.55 3.89 -4.76
C ALA A 342 -8.07 4.06 -4.88
N VAL A 343 -8.70 4.47 -3.77
CA VAL A 343 -10.14 4.72 -3.69
C VAL A 343 -10.39 6.12 -3.15
N SER A 344 -11.24 6.88 -3.83
CA SER A 344 -11.75 8.19 -3.42
C SER A 344 -13.26 8.19 -3.56
N GLY A 345 -13.97 8.30 -2.43
CA GLY A 345 -15.42 8.12 -2.40
C GLY A 345 -15.86 6.81 -3.05
N ASP A 346 -16.71 6.90 -4.07
CA ASP A 346 -17.21 5.77 -4.87
C ASP A 346 -16.44 5.58 -6.19
N VAL A 347 -15.17 5.99 -6.24
CA VAL A 347 -14.32 5.83 -7.42
C VAL A 347 -13.06 5.07 -7.06
N VAL A 348 -12.79 4.03 -7.83
CA VAL A 348 -11.55 3.26 -7.79
C VAL A 348 -10.69 3.76 -8.94
N ALA A 349 -9.44 4.11 -8.68
CA ALA A 349 -8.50 4.51 -9.71
C ALA A 349 -7.33 3.51 -9.77
N VAL A 350 -6.94 3.14 -10.98
CA VAL A 350 -5.76 2.33 -11.26
C VAL A 350 -4.76 3.21 -12.01
N LEU A 351 -3.56 3.33 -11.45
CA LEU A 351 -2.43 4.00 -12.09
C LEU A 351 -1.58 2.95 -12.79
N ALA A 352 -1.28 3.16 -14.06
CA ALA A 352 -0.47 2.23 -14.85
C ALA A 352 0.42 2.99 -15.85
N TYR A 353 1.36 2.28 -16.45
CA TYR A 353 2.09 2.78 -17.61
C TYR A 353 1.85 1.91 -18.83
N ARG A 354 1.73 2.58 -19.98
CA ARG A 354 1.65 1.99 -21.30
C ARG A 354 3.04 1.82 -21.89
N THR A 355 3.22 0.80 -22.71
CA THR A 355 4.39 0.66 -23.58
C THR A 355 3.99 0.66 -25.04
N GLU A 356 4.76 1.34 -25.86
CA GLU A 356 4.73 1.21 -27.31
C GLU A 356 5.75 0.15 -27.75
N VAL A 357 5.37 -0.61 -28.77
CA VAL A 357 6.23 -1.64 -29.36
C VAL A 357 6.68 -1.11 -30.71
N HIS A 358 7.95 -0.73 -30.81
CA HIS A 358 8.56 -0.26 -32.03
C HIS A 358 9.18 -1.45 -32.77
N PRO A 359 8.85 -1.66 -34.06
CA PRO A 359 9.57 -2.63 -34.86
C PRO A 359 11.06 -2.24 -34.88
N ASN A 360 11.92 -3.23 -34.65
CA ASN A 360 13.35 -3.00 -34.65
C ASN A 360 13.85 -3.02 -36.11
N ASP A 361 13.84 -1.83 -36.72
CA ASP A 361 14.10 -1.65 -38.15
C ASP A 361 15.58 -1.92 -38.54
N ALA A 362 16.48 -2.01 -37.56
CA ALA A 362 17.92 -2.03 -37.84
C ALA A 362 18.48 -3.41 -38.22
N ASP A 363 18.02 -4.52 -37.63
CA ASP A 363 18.71 -5.83 -37.78
C ASP A 363 17.79 -7.07 -37.65
N GLY A 364 16.47 -6.91 -37.73
CA GLY A 364 15.54 -8.01 -37.44
C GLY A 364 15.61 -8.49 -35.98
N GLY A 365 16.11 -7.64 -35.08
CA GLY A 365 16.11 -7.87 -33.65
C GLY A 365 14.69 -7.92 -33.07
N PRO A 366 14.53 -8.35 -31.81
CA PRO A 366 13.24 -8.26 -31.14
C PRO A 366 12.75 -6.81 -31.13
N PRO A 367 11.42 -6.59 -31.21
CA PRO A 367 10.88 -5.25 -31.19
C PRO A 367 11.27 -4.53 -29.90
N GLU A 368 11.56 -3.24 -30.01
CA GLU A 368 11.89 -2.40 -28.87
C GLU A 368 10.59 -2.01 -28.16
N VAL A 369 10.54 -2.26 -26.85
CA VAL A 369 9.36 -1.95 -26.02
C VAL A 369 9.70 -0.73 -25.17
N GLU A 370 9.17 0.43 -25.54
CA GLU A 370 9.42 1.69 -24.84
C GLU A 370 8.18 2.11 -24.03
N PRO A 371 8.34 2.57 -22.77
CA PRO A 371 7.27 3.24 -22.05
C PRO A 371 6.78 4.49 -22.79
N SER A 372 5.48 4.60 -23.01
CA SER A 372 4.90 5.67 -23.81
C SER A 372 4.07 6.67 -23.02
N GLU A 373 3.26 6.22 -22.07
CA GLU A 373 2.28 7.07 -21.37
C GLU A 373 2.08 6.60 -19.92
N ILE A 374 1.95 7.56 -19.00
CA ILE A 374 1.43 7.31 -17.65
C ILE A 374 -0.06 7.60 -17.66
N GLU A 375 -0.86 6.61 -17.30
CA GLU A 375 -2.30 6.64 -17.46
C GLU A 375 -3.04 6.27 -16.19
N VAL A 376 -4.26 6.76 -16.08
CA VAL A 376 -5.21 6.38 -15.03
C VAL A 376 -6.48 5.84 -15.67
N ARG A 377 -6.99 4.74 -15.11
CA ARG A 377 -8.33 4.24 -15.39
C ARG A 377 -9.19 4.29 -14.16
N LEU A 378 -10.40 4.85 -14.32
CA LEU A 378 -11.39 4.95 -13.24
C LEU A 378 -12.45 3.86 -13.36
N PHE A 379 -12.84 3.32 -12.22
CA PHE A 379 -13.86 2.29 -12.07
C PHE A 379 -14.83 2.66 -10.94
N ASP A 380 -15.99 2.04 -10.94
CA ASP A 380 -16.90 2.05 -9.79
C ASP A 380 -16.43 1.06 -8.69
N PRO A 381 -17.06 1.06 -7.52
CA PRO A 381 -16.70 0.15 -6.41
C PRO A 381 -16.92 -1.34 -6.71
N GLY A 382 -17.70 -1.67 -7.75
CA GLY A 382 -17.90 -3.03 -8.26
C GLY A 382 -16.91 -3.41 -9.37
N GLY A 383 -15.94 -2.55 -9.67
CA GLY A 383 -14.92 -2.77 -10.69
C GLY A 383 -15.39 -2.55 -12.12
N ALA A 384 -16.56 -1.94 -12.35
CA ALA A 384 -17.00 -1.58 -13.69
C ALA A 384 -16.32 -0.28 -14.16
N PRO A 385 -15.87 -0.22 -15.43
CA PRO A 385 -15.20 0.97 -15.96
C PRO A 385 -16.12 2.19 -15.95
N LYS A 386 -15.58 3.34 -15.55
CA LYS A 386 -16.23 4.64 -15.78
C LYS A 386 -16.16 5.02 -17.27
N PRO A 387 -17.06 5.88 -17.77
CA PRO A 387 -17.15 6.18 -19.22
C PRO A 387 -15.98 6.99 -19.77
N ASN A 388 -15.13 7.58 -18.94
CA ASN A 388 -14.07 8.51 -19.31
C ASN A 388 -12.82 7.88 -19.95
N GLY A 389 -12.86 6.61 -20.38
CA GLY A 389 -11.72 5.92 -20.99
C GLY A 389 -10.45 5.92 -20.12
N TRP A 390 -9.29 5.65 -20.74
CA TRP A 390 -8.00 5.92 -20.12
C TRP A 390 -7.71 7.43 -20.10
N LEU A 391 -7.10 7.92 -19.05
CA LEU A 391 -6.73 9.33 -18.89
C LEU A 391 -5.21 9.46 -18.88
N CYS A 392 -4.65 10.26 -19.79
CA CYS A 392 -3.20 10.49 -19.81
C CYS A 392 -2.85 11.50 -18.71
N ILE A 393 -1.97 11.11 -17.79
CA ILE A 393 -1.30 12.06 -16.90
C ILE A 393 -0.25 12.83 -17.68
N GLU A 394 0.63 12.08 -18.35
CA GLU A 394 1.80 12.65 -18.99
C GLU A 394 2.32 11.69 -20.07
N LYS A 395 2.76 12.28 -21.18
CA LYS A 395 3.66 11.61 -22.11
C LYS A 395 5.10 11.81 -21.62
N PRO A 396 5.79 10.77 -21.11
CA PRO A 396 7.24 10.81 -20.90
C PRO A 396 7.99 11.52 -22.01
N ALA A 397 8.95 12.35 -21.61
CA ALA A 397 9.95 12.83 -22.54
C ALA A 397 10.93 11.74 -22.99
N THR A 398 11.08 10.64 -22.22
CA THR A 398 12.07 9.57 -22.45
C THR A 398 11.67 8.22 -21.80
N SER A 399 12.24 7.12 -22.31
CA SER A 399 11.80 5.71 -22.20
C SER A 399 12.14 4.90 -20.92
N VAL A 400 12.34 5.50 -19.74
CA VAL A 400 12.67 4.74 -18.52
C VAL A 400 11.84 5.21 -17.32
N PHE A 401 10.72 4.55 -17.06
CA PHE A 401 9.97 4.72 -15.82
C PHE A 401 10.41 3.71 -14.79
N VAL A 402 10.54 4.19 -13.56
CA VAL A 402 11.10 3.39 -12.47
C VAL A 402 10.05 3.08 -11.39
N GLY A 403 8.92 3.79 -11.34
CA GLY A 403 7.84 3.50 -10.40
C GLY A 403 6.76 4.57 -10.32
N GLY A 404 5.70 4.25 -9.60
CA GLY A 404 4.63 5.19 -9.26
C GLY A 404 3.75 4.67 -8.13
N ALA A 405 2.88 5.55 -7.64
CA ALA A 405 1.96 5.29 -6.56
C ALA A 405 0.74 6.20 -6.69
N LEU A 406 -0.38 5.76 -6.12
CA LEU A 406 -1.64 6.49 -6.16
C LEU A 406 -2.23 6.57 -4.76
N LEU A 407 -2.76 7.74 -4.42
CA LEU A 407 -3.43 8.02 -3.16
C LEU A 407 -4.83 8.57 -3.45
N GLY A 408 -5.83 8.04 -2.76
CA GLY A 408 -7.18 8.59 -2.77
C GLY A 408 -7.30 9.69 -1.72
N GLU A 409 -7.85 10.83 -2.14
CA GLU A 409 -8.14 11.99 -1.30
C GLU A 409 -9.66 12.23 -1.31
N PRO A 410 -10.23 13.02 -0.37
CA PRO A 410 -11.68 13.26 -0.33
C PRO A 410 -12.28 13.74 -1.66
N ASP A 411 -11.55 14.57 -2.39
CA ASP A 411 -12.03 15.22 -3.62
C ASP A 411 -11.41 14.64 -4.91
N GLY A 412 -10.65 13.56 -4.82
CA GLY A 412 -9.97 13.00 -5.99
C GLY A 412 -8.78 12.13 -5.64
N PHE A 413 -7.71 12.27 -6.41
CA PHE A 413 -6.53 11.44 -6.35
C PHE A 413 -5.25 12.25 -6.47
N THR A 414 -4.21 11.73 -5.85
CA THR A 414 -2.85 12.19 -5.98
C THR A 414 -2.01 11.04 -6.52
N ALA A 415 -1.49 11.19 -7.73
CA ALA A 415 -0.53 10.27 -8.33
C ALA A 415 0.89 10.80 -8.12
N VAL A 416 1.81 9.92 -7.76
CA VAL A 416 3.24 10.19 -7.76
C VAL A 416 3.94 9.20 -8.67
N TYR A 417 4.84 9.66 -9.53
CA TYR A 417 5.56 8.79 -10.47
C TYR A 417 6.94 9.38 -10.79
N GLY A 418 7.90 8.51 -11.07
CA GLY A 418 9.28 8.89 -11.37
C GLY A 418 9.58 8.96 -12.87
N GLY A 419 10.26 10.03 -13.31
CA GLY A 419 10.84 10.15 -14.66
C GLY A 419 12.38 10.04 -14.67
N ILE A 420 12.99 9.91 -15.87
CA ILE A 420 14.41 9.56 -16.07
C ILE A 420 15.43 10.44 -15.31
N VAL A 421 15.17 11.72 -15.10
CA VAL A 421 16.16 12.63 -14.50
C VAL A 421 16.11 12.63 -12.96
N GLY A 422 15.62 11.54 -12.36
CA GLY A 422 15.39 11.43 -10.91
C GLY A 422 14.33 12.41 -10.40
N ALA A 423 13.55 13.00 -11.31
CA ALA A 423 12.47 13.90 -10.98
C ALA A 423 11.23 13.08 -10.67
N THR A 424 10.77 13.15 -9.43
CA THR A 424 9.49 12.61 -9.01
C THR A 424 8.43 13.66 -9.28
N LYS A 425 7.34 13.30 -9.95
CA LYS A 425 6.22 14.21 -10.20
C LYS A 425 5.04 13.80 -9.36
N LEU A 426 4.33 14.78 -8.81
CA LEU A 426 3.04 14.60 -8.17
C LEU A 426 1.98 15.33 -8.97
N THR A 427 0.95 14.61 -9.37
CA THR A 427 -0.18 15.15 -10.12
C THR A 427 -1.46 14.91 -9.35
N ARG A 428 -2.25 15.96 -9.16
CA ARG A 428 -3.56 15.90 -8.52
C ARG A 428 -4.67 16.01 -9.56
N PHE A 429 -5.70 15.20 -9.40
CA PHE A 429 -6.86 15.19 -10.28
C PHE A 429 -8.11 14.75 -9.51
N ASP A 430 -9.28 15.20 -9.93
CA ASP A 430 -10.55 14.88 -9.31
C ASP A 430 -11.06 13.50 -9.74
N GLN A 431 -12.24 13.14 -9.25
CA GLN A 431 -12.90 11.87 -9.58
C GLN A 431 -13.38 11.77 -11.04
N LEU A 432 -13.28 12.84 -11.83
CA LEU A 432 -13.60 12.89 -13.26
C LEU A 432 -12.33 12.85 -14.13
N GLY A 433 -11.16 13.09 -13.55
CA GLY A 433 -9.90 13.22 -14.27
C GLY A 433 -9.55 14.66 -14.65
N ALA A 434 -10.22 15.66 -14.09
CA ALA A 434 -9.84 17.05 -14.23
C ALA A 434 -8.82 17.43 -13.15
N GLY A 435 -7.87 18.29 -13.49
CA GLY A 435 -6.87 18.75 -12.53
C GLY A 435 -7.47 19.53 -11.37
N VAL A 436 -6.93 19.28 -10.17
CA VAL A 436 -7.28 20.01 -8.94
C VAL A 436 -6.08 20.89 -8.53
N PRO A 437 -6.31 22.12 -8.02
CA PRO A 437 -5.25 23.03 -7.59
C PRO A 437 -4.26 22.48 -6.57
#